data_AF-A0A519RXJ3-F1
#
_entry.id   AF-A0A519RXJ3-F1
#
_cell.length_a   1.000
_cell.length_b   1.000
_cell.length_c   1.000
_cell.angle_alpha   90.00
_cell.angle_beta   90.00
_cell.angle_gamma   90.00
#
_symmetry.space_group_name_H-M   'P 1'
#
loop_
_entity.id
_entity.type
_entity.pdbx_description
1 polymer ?
#
loop_
_entity_poly.entity_id
_entity_poly.type
_entity_poly.pdbx_seq_one_letter_code
_entity_poly.pdbx_strand_id
1 'polypeptide(L)'
;MNDFLTALVYDAAGKYEQAAVAYERVILQPQAPVEVFANLSFIYWESGTQQSIAAAEARPPALHDRPWQMCFRVIEAGLQQYPEDLELSFWARYYPYRGIFDDFSAADCQQLLLNCVNHNQTLIPYFFLSLFDEELYSVEIAHILADCRKCPTAKNRWIASVLGYKPYYNS
;
A
#
# COMPACT_ATOMS: atom_id res chain seq x y z
N MET A 1 13.81 -20.82 -0.72
CA MET A 1 12.57 -20.03 -0.83
C MET A 1 12.93 -18.77 -1.61
N ASN A 2 12.07 -18.25 -2.49
CA ASN A 2 12.33 -16.95 -3.12
C ASN A 2 12.20 -15.86 -2.03
N ASP A 3 13.10 -14.88 -1.98
CA ASP A 3 13.03 -13.77 -1.01
C ASP A 3 11.70 -13.00 -1.08
N PHE A 4 11.04 -12.95 -2.24
CA PHE A 4 9.69 -12.39 -2.36
C PHE A 4 8.63 -13.20 -1.58
N LEU A 5 8.67 -14.52 -1.67
CA LEU A 5 7.81 -15.40 -0.87
C LEU A 5 8.16 -15.32 0.63
N THR A 6 9.44 -15.19 0.96
CA THR A 6 9.91 -14.95 2.34
C THR A 6 9.34 -13.63 2.90
N ALA A 7 9.38 -12.55 2.10
CA ALA A 7 8.84 -11.25 2.46
C ALA A 7 7.32 -11.30 2.69
N LEU A 8 6.57 -11.86 1.74
CA LEU A 8 5.12 -12.05 1.86
C LEU A 8 4.74 -12.88 3.09
N VAL A 9 5.51 -13.91 3.44
CA VAL A 9 5.28 -14.74 4.65
C VAL A 9 5.55 -13.96 5.94
N TYR A 10 6.59 -13.12 5.98
CA TYR A 10 6.81 -12.25 7.15
C TYR A 10 5.74 -11.16 7.26
N ASP A 11 5.37 -10.54 6.15
CA ASP A 11 4.34 -9.51 6.07
C ASP A 11 2.99 -10.05 6.56
N ALA A 12 2.54 -11.18 5.98
CA ALA A 12 1.35 -11.92 6.40
C ALA A 12 1.39 -12.42 7.86
N ALA A 13 2.57 -12.55 8.47
CA ALA A 13 2.75 -12.87 9.89
C ALA A 13 2.86 -11.64 10.82
N GLY A 14 2.76 -10.42 10.29
CA GLY A 14 2.92 -9.17 11.07
C GLY A 14 4.37 -8.84 11.44
N LYS A 15 5.33 -9.52 10.81
CA LYS A 15 6.78 -9.39 11.05
C LYS A 15 7.38 -8.32 10.13
N TYR A 16 6.88 -7.10 10.26
CA TYR A 16 7.08 -6.05 9.26
C TYR A 16 8.54 -5.62 9.07
N GLU A 17 9.37 -5.65 10.11
CA GLU A 17 10.82 -5.40 10.00
C GLU A 17 11.51 -6.48 9.14
N GLN A 18 11.21 -7.76 9.41
CA GLN A 18 11.76 -8.88 8.63
C GLN A 18 11.19 -8.92 7.20
N ALA A 19 9.95 -8.47 7.01
CA ALA A 19 9.34 -8.30 5.70
C ALA A 19 10.01 -7.18 4.90
N ALA A 20 10.25 -6.01 5.51
CA ALA A 20 10.95 -4.89 4.88
C ALA A 20 12.35 -5.31 4.42
N VAL A 21 13.17 -5.90 5.29
CA VAL A 21 14.52 -6.40 4.98
C VAL A 21 14.52 -7.49 3.89
N ALA A 22 13.42 -8.22 3.71
CA ALA A 22 13.25 -9.19 2.63
C ALA A 22 12.84 -8.51 1.31
N TYR A 23 11.85 -7.61 1.32
CA TYR A 23 11.46 -6.82 0.13
C TYR A 23 12.62 -5.93 -0.37
N GLU A 24 13.41 -5.35 0.53
CA GLU A 24 14.65 -4.59 0.24
C GLU A 24 15.70 -5.41 -0.53
N ARG A 25 15.67 -6.74 -0.47
CA ARG A 25 16.55 -7.64 -1.26
C ARG A 25 15.96 -7.99 -2.61
N VAL A 26 14.63 -7.93 -2.76
CA VAL A 26 13.93 -8.19 -4.01
C VAL A 26 13.91 -6.94 -4.90
N ILE A 27 13.70 -5.76 -4.32
CA ILE A 27 13.64 -4.47 -5.05
C ILE A 27 14.95 -4.12 -5.78
N LEU A 28 16.08 -4.68 -5.33
CA LEU A 28 17.40 -4.56 -5.96
C LEU A 28 17.62 -5.51 -7.15
N GLN A 29 16.68 -6.43 -7.41
CA GLN A 29 16.76 -7.38 -8.52
C GLN A 29 16.15 -6.77 -9.79
N PRO A 30 16.75 -6.98 -10.98
CA PRO A 30 16.11 -6.59 -12.24
C PRO A 30 14.75 -7.26 -12.37
N GLN A 31 13.71 -6.50 -12.74
CA GLN A 31 12.32 -6.98 -12.85
C GLN A 31 11.73 -7.49 -11.52
N ALA A 32 12.04 -6.82 -10.42
CA ALA A 32 11.36 -7.02 -9.14
C ALA A 32 9.82 -6.83 -9.31
N PRO A 33 8.96 -7.73 -8.78
CA PRO A 33 7.52 -7.60 -8.93
C PRO A 33 6.97 -6.27 -8.39
N VAL A 34 5.97 -5.68 -9.08
CA VAL A 34 5.31 -4.41 -8.68
C VAL A 34 4.83 -4.45 -7.23
N GLU A 35 4.34 -5.60 -6.77
CA GLU A 35 3.83 -5.81 -5.43
C GLU A 35 4.92 -5.67 -4.35
N VAL A 36 6.21 -5.82 -4.69
CA VAL A 36 7.32 -5.53 -3.78
C VAL A 36 7.35 -4.05 -3.43
N PHE A 37 7.25 -3.18 -4.43
CA PHE A 37 7.26 -1.74 -4.25
C PHE A 37 6.04 -1.30 -3.44
N ALA A 38 4.84 -1.76 -3.82
CA ALA A 38 3.59 -1.39 -3.15
C ALA A 38 3.50 -1.85 -1.69
N ASN A 39 3.94 -3.09 -1.36
CA ASN A 39 3.93 -3.56 0.03
C ASN A 39 5.05 -2.94 0.87
N LEU A 40 6.26 -2.76 0.31
CA LEU A 40 7.38 -2.12 1.04
C LEU A 40 7.11 -0.63 1.31
N SER A 41 6.59 0.11 0.33
CA SER A 41 6.21 1.51 0.54
C SER A 41 5.11 1.63 1.59
N PHE A 42 4.16 0.68 1.63
CA PHE A 42 3.12 0.66 2.65
C PHE A 42 3.70 0.41 4.05
N ILE A 43 4.62 -0.56 4.22
CA ILE A 43 5.27 -0.82 5.52
C ILE A 43 6.02 0.42 6.03
N TYR A 44 6.74 1.14 5.16
CA TYR A 44 7.41 2.38 5.53
C TYR A 44 6.42 3.53 5.85
N TRP A 45 5.28 3.61 5.15
CA TRP A 45 4.21 4.58 5.39
C TRP A 45 3.49 4.34 6.74
N GLU A 46 3.13 3.09 7.04
CA GLU A 46 2.55 2.70 8.33
C GLU A 46 3.54 2.96 9.47
N SER A 47 4.80 2.56 9.31
CA SER A 47 5.86 2.82 10.30
C SER A 47 6.08 4.32 10.54
N GLY A 48 6.05 5.13 9.49
CA GLY A 48 6.22 6.59 9.58
C GLY A 48 5.04 7.30 10.24
N THR A 49 3.81 6.83 10.03
CA THR A 49 2.61 7.41 10.65
C THR A 49 2.43 6.97 12.10
N GLN A 50 2.83 5.75 12.47
CA GLN A 50 2.92 5.35 13.88
C GLN A 50 4.01 6.13 14.62
N GLN A 51 5.16 6.35 13.99
CA GLN A 51 6.23 7.17 14.56
C GLN A 51 5.85 8.65 14.71
N SER A 52 5.08 9.25 13.80
CA SER A 52 4.66 10.66 13.95
C SER A 52 3.69 10.88 15.12
N ILE A 53 2.87 9.87 15.46
CA ILE A 53 2.02 9.88 16.65
C ILE A 53 2.86 9.66 17.92
N ALA A 54 3.75 8.66 17.95
CA ALA A 54 4.55 8.35 19.13
C ALA A 54 5.64 9.40 19.46
N ALA A 55 6.24 10.02 18.43
CA ALA A 55 7.26 11.06 18.59
C ALA A 55 6.71 12.39 19.13
N ALA A 56 5.38 12.54 19.23
CA ALA A 56 4.75 13.64 19.94
C ALA A 56 4.96 13.55 21.48
N GLU A 57 5.27 12.36 22.02
CA GLU A 57 5.41 12.14 23.46
C GLU A 57 6.84 11.80 23.93
N ALA A 58 7.67 11.12 23.12
CA ALA A 58 9.04 10.76 23.52
C ALA A 58 10.07 10.62 22.37
N ARG A 59 11.36 10.62 22.77
CA ARG A 59 12.62 10.63 21.96
C ARG A 59 12.62 9.78 20.67
N PRO A 60 13.42 10.18 19.64
CA PRO A 60 13.47 9.50 18.35
C PRO A 60 14.11 8.10 18.44
N PRO A 61 13.50 7.06 17.84
CA PRO A 61 14.12 5.74 17.69
C PRO A 61 15.06 5.68 16.47
N ALA A 62 16.18 4.98 16.61
CA ALA A 62 17.04 4.62 15.47
C ALA A 62 16.77 3.07 14.99
N LEU A 63 15.73 2.13 12.58
CA LEU A 63 15.43 2.60 11.18
C LEU A 63 14.54 3.89 11.02
N HIS A 64 15.09 5.10 10.83
CA HIS A 64 15.95 5.81 11.80
C HIS A 64 16.19 7.31 11.57
N ASP A 65 15.72 7.88 10.45
CA ASP A 65 15.52 9.34 10.35
C ASP A 65 14.11 9.71 9.86
N ARG A 66 13.67 9.21 8.70
CA ARG A 66 12.34 9.52 8.12
C ARG A 66 11.74 8.36 7.31
N PRO A 67 11.05 7.38 7.93
CA PRO A 67 10.36 6.31 7.19
C PRO A 67 9.35 6.86 6.16
N TRP A 68 8.70 7.98 6.49
CA TRP A 68 7.84 8.76 5.60
C TRP A 68 8.50 9.15 4.27
N GLN A 69 9.82 9.38 4.22
CA GLN A 69 10.51 9.69 2.97
C GLN A 69 10.90 8.43 2.18
N MET A 70 10.94 7.27 2.84
CA MET A 70 11.28 6.00 2.19
C MET A 70 10.10 5.43 1.41
N CYS A 71 8.85 5.65 1.82
CA CYS A 71 7.69 5.20 1.03
C CYS A 71 7.64 5.89 -0.34
N PHE A 72 7.94 7.19 -0.43
CA PHE A 72 8.03 7.90 -1.72
C PHE A 72 9.18 7.38 -2.58
N ARG A 73 10.38 7.20 -2.02
CA ARG A 73 11.53 6.67 -2.78
C ARG A 73 11.28 5.27 -3.35
N VAL A 74 10.54 4.43 -2.64
CA VAL A 74 10.13 3.10 -3.14
C VAL A 74 9.12 3.23 -4.29
N ILE A 75 8.11 4.10 -4.15
CA ILE A 75 7.16 4.37 -5.25
C ILE A 75 7.85 4.97 -6.48
N GLU A 76 8.77 5.94 -6.29
CA GLU A 76 9.59 6.53 -7.36
C GLU A 76 10.43 5.47 -8.08
N ALA A 77 11.12 4.59 -7.34
CA ALA A 77 11.91 3.50 -7.91
C ALA A 77 11.04 2.46 -8.64
N GLY A 78 9.81 2.24 -8.18
CA GLY A 78 8.83 1.39 -8.83
C GLY A 78 8.32 1.99 -10.14
N LEU A 79 7.94 3.27 -10.13
CA LEU A 79 7.50 4.02 -11.32
C LEU A 79 8.64 4.23 -12.34
N GLN A 80 9.90 4.18 -11.93
CA GLN A 80 11.04 4.14 -12.87
C GLN A 80 11.15 2.81 -13.64
N GLN A 81 10.66 1.69 -13.06
CA GLN A 81 10.63 0.38 -13.73
C GLN A 81 9.27 0.10 -14.41
N TYR A 82 8.19 0.68 -13.89
CA TYR A 82 6.81 0.47 -14.31
C TYR A 82 6.05 1.81 -14.42
N PRO A 83 6.34 2.67 -15.41
CA PRO A 83 5.86 4.07 -15.43
C PRO A 83 4.34 4.24 -15.62
N GLU A 84 3.67 3.21 -16.14
CA GLU A 84 2.22 3.23 -16.39
C GLU A 84 1.44 2.46 -15.30
N ASP A 85 2.11 1.97 -14.24
CA ASP A 85 1.46 1.15 -13.23
C ASP A 85 0.45 1.94 -12.39
N LEU A 86 -0.80 1.48 -12.46
CA LEU A 86 -1.95 2.10 -11.83
C LEU A 86 -1.92 2.02 -10.29
N GLU A 87 -1.34 0.96 -9.71
CA GLU A 87 -1.27 0.83 -8.25
C GLU A 87 -0.19 1.76 -7.67
N LEU A 88 1.01 1.77 -8.25
CA LEU A 88 2.09 2.63 -7.78
C LEU A 88 1.74 4.11 -7.98
N SER A 89 1.11 4.46 -9.10
CA SER A 89 0.62 5.81 -9.37
C SER A 89 -0.50 6.23 -8.41
N PHE A 90 -1.35 5.29 -7.99
CA PHE A 90 -2.36 5.53 -6.96
C PHE A 90 -1.72 5.80 -5.59
N TRP A 91 -0.79 4.95 -5.15
CA TRP A 91 -0.10 5.16 -3.86
C TRP A 91 0.70 6.47 -3.82
N ALA A 92 1.27 6.90 -4.95
CA ALA A 92 1.93 8.20 -5.09
C ALA A 92 1.02 9.40 -4.74
N ARG A 93 -0.29 9.31 -5.05
CA ARG A 93 -1.30 10.35 -4.71
C ARG A 93 -1.99 10.10 -3.36
N TYR A 94 -2.17 8.83 -2.95
CA TYR A 94 -2.84 8.48 -1.70
C TYR A 94 -1.99 8.75 -0.46
N TYR A 95 -0.67 8.55 -0.49
CA TYR A 95 0.18 8.81 0.68
C TYR A 95 0.20 10.30 1.08
N PRO A 96 0.43 11.29 0.17
CA PRO A 96 0.38 12.72 0.53
C PRO A 96 -0.98 13.15 1.06
N TYR A 97 -2.06 12.71 0.43
CA TYR A 97 -3.44 12.95 0.86
C TYR A 97 -3.66 12.57 2.34
N ARG A 98 -3.23 11.38 2.74
CA ARG A 98 -3.40 10.89 4.13
C ARG A 98 -2.44 11.49 5.16
N GLY A 99 -1.31 12.06 4.76
CA GLY A 99 -0.26 12.50 5.70
C GLY A 99 0.04 14.01 5.75
N ILE A 100 -0.32 14.75 4.70
CA ILE A 100 0.00 16.19 4.55
C ILE A 100 -1.28 17.01 4.25
N PHE A 101 -2.43 16.36 4.09
CA PHE A 101 -3.69 16.96 3.61
C PHE A 101 -3.55 17.55 2.19
N ASP A 102 -2.92 16.80 1.29
CA ASP A 102 -2.91 17.12 -0.16
C ASP A 102 -4.32 16.93 -0.76
N ASP A 103 -4.67 17.75 -1.76
CA ASP A 103 -5.95 17.67 -2.45
C ASP A 103 -5.94 16.50 -3.45
N PHE A 104 -6.47 15.34 -3.00
CA PHE A 104 -6.74 14.18 -3.84
C PHE A 104 -8.22 13.79 -3.70
N SER A 105 -8.98 13.99 -4.77
CA SER A 105 -10.43 13.76 -4.82
C SER A 105 -10.80 12.47 -5.57
N ALA A 106 -12.06 12.07 -5.47
CA ALA A 106 -12.62 11.01 -6.31
C ALA A 106 -12.43 11.30 -7.80
N ALA A 107 -12.53 12.57 -8.23
CA ALA A 107 -12.33 12.95 -9.62
C ALA A 107 -10.87 12.77 -10.07
N ASP A 108 -9.88 13.08 -9.22
CA ASP A 108 -8.46 12.84 -9.51
C ASP A 108 -8.17 11.34 -9.64
N CYS A 109 -8.78 10.52 -8.79
CA CYS A 109 -8.65 9.06 -8.85
C CYS A 109 -9.36 8.44 -10.06
N GLN A 110 -10.48 9.02 -10.51
CA GLN A 110 -11.13 8.65 -11.77
C GLN A 110 -10.30 9.08 -12.98
N GLN A 111 -9.67 10.26 -12.95
CA GLN A 111 -8.72 10.68 -14.00
C GLN A 111 -7.48 9.77 -14.02
N LEU A 112 -6.97 9.34 -12.86
CA LEU A 112 -5.88 8.37 -12.80
C LEU A 112 -6.27 7.05 -13.46
N LEU A 113 -7.46 6.52 -13.15
CA LEU A 113 -7.99 5.32 -13.83
C LEU A 113 -8.04 5.51 -15.35
N LEU A 114 -8.61 6.61 -15.84
CA LEU A 114 -8.78 6.90 -17.27
C LEU A 114 -7.46 7.02 -18.04
N ASN A 115 -6.38 7.48 -17.39
CA ASN A 115 -5.08 7.69 -18.03
C ASN A 115 -4.20 6.42 -18.10
N CYS A 116 -4.46 5.39 -17.29
CA CYS A 116 -3.69 4.14 -17.32
C CYS A 116 -4.18 3.20 -18.42
N VAL A 117 -3.35 2.96 -19.45
CA VAL A 117 -3.66 2.12 -20.62
C VAL A 117 -4.13 0.69 -20.26
N ASN A 118 -3.71 0.16 -19.11
CA ASN A 118 -4.02 -1.18 -18.63
C ASN A 118 -4.89 -1.17 -17.35
N HIS A 119 -6.09 -0.58 -17.42
CA HIS A 119 -7.05 -0.49 -16.29
C HIS A 119 -7.26 -1.81 -15.50
N ASN A 120 -7.11 -2.97 -16.15
CA ASN A 120 -7.35 -4.29 -15.58
C ASN A 120 -6.21 -4.85 -14.69
N GLN A 121 -5.10 -4.12 -14.50
CA GLN A 121 -3.95 -4.63 -13.71
C GLN A 121 -4.21 -4.67 -12.20
N THR A 122 -5.07 -3.80 -11.68
CA THR A 122 -5.32 -3.68 -10.24
C THR A 122 -6.71 -3.10 -9.97
N LEU A 123 -7.35 -3.52 -8.87
CA LEU A 123 -8.59 -2.92 -8.38
C LEU A 123 -8.36 -1.93 -7.23
N ILE A 124 -7.11 -1.70 -6.82
CA ILE A 124 -6.78 -0.89 -5.63
C ILE A 124 -7.38 0.53 -5.66
N PRO A 125 -7.38 1.30 -6.77
CA PRO A 125 -7.99 2.64 -6.79
C PRO A 125 -9.48 2.66 -6.38
N TYR A 126 -10.22 1.57 -6.62
CA TYR A 126 -11.64 1.48 -6.29
C TYR A 126 -11.92 1.45 -4.78
N PHE A 127 -10.97 1.04 -3.91
CA PHE A 127 -11.17 1.14 -2.45
C PHE A 127 -11.28 2.60 -1.98
N PHE A 128 -10.65 3.53 -2.69
CA PHE A 128 -10.73 4.95 -2.39
C PHE A 128 -12.00 5.56 -2.96
N LEU A 129 -12.38 5.18 -4.18
CA LEU A 129 -13.62 5.64 -4.81
C LEU A 129 -14.87 5.19 -4.03
N SER A 130 -14.85 4.00 -3.43
CA SER A 130 -15.94 3.51 -2.56
C SER A 130 -16.12 4.30 -1.25
N LEU A 131 -15.19 5.19 -0.89
CA LEU A 131 -15.40 6.13 0.22
C LEU A 131 -16.34 7.29 -0.14
N PHE A 132 -16.69 7.43 -1.43
CA PHE A 132 -17.60 8.45 -1.96
C PHE A 132 -18.91 7.84 -2.48
N ASP A 133 -18.86 6.62 -3.04
CA ASP A 133 -20.03 5.85 -3.47
C ASP A 133 -19.77 4.34 -3.30
N GLU A 134 -20.29 3.73 -2.23
CA GLU A 134 -20.08 2.30 -1.93
C GLU A 134 -20.93 1.38 -2.84
N GLU A 135 -22.11 1.83 -3.27
CA GLU A 135 -23.04 1.03 -4.08
C GLU A 135 -22.49 0.84 -5.50
N LEU A 136 -21.99 1.93 -6.10
CA LEU A 136 -21.44 1.96 -7.45
C LEU A 136 -20.22 1.03 -7.65
N TYR A 137 -19.38 0.87 -6.62
CA TYR A 137 -18.14 0.09 -6.68
C TYR A 137 -18.19 -1.24 -5.90
N SER A 138 -19.40 -1.67 -5.53
CA SER A 138 -19.64 -2.86 -4.69
C SER A 138 -19.06 -4.17 -5.24
N VAL A 139 -18.94 -4.30 -6.57
CA VAL A 139 -18.35 -5.48 -7.22
C VAL A 139 -16.82 -5.49 -7.09
N GLU A 140 -16.18 -4.35 -7.30
CA GLU A 140 -14.73 -4.16 -7.15
C GLU A 140 -14.32 -4.35 -5.68
N ILE A 141 -15.06 -3.77 -4.73
CA ILE A 141 -14.90 -3.97 -3.28
C ILE A 141 -14.91 -5.47 -2.92
N ALA A 142 -15.86 -6.24 -3.46
CA ALA A 142 -15.98 -7.67 -3.18
C ALA A 142 -14.75 -8.47 -3.66
N HIS A 143 -14.19 -8.12 -4.83
CA HIS A 143 -12.95 -8.73 -5.34
C HIS A 143 -11.72 -8.31 -4.51
N ILE A 144 -11.56 -7.02 -4.20
CA ILE A 144 -10.47 -6.50 -3.35
C ILE A 144 -10.47 -7.21 -1.99
N LEU A 145 -11.63 -7.35 -1.34
CA LEU A 145 -11.76 -8.07 -0.07
C LEU A 145 -11.46 -9.57 -0.19
N ALA A 146 -11.77 -10.20 -1.33
CA ALA A 146 -11.42 -11.59 -1.58
C ALA A 146 -9.90 -11.79 -1.70
N ASP A 147 -9.19 -10.89 -2.40
CA ASP A 147 -7.73 -10.96 -2.55
C ASP A 147 -6.98 -10.58 -1.27
N CYS A 148 -7.48 -9.59 -0.52
CA CYS A 148 -6.94 -9.24 0.80
C CYS A 148 -7.00 -10.41 1.80
N ARG A 149 -7.98 -11.31 1.67
CA ARG A 149 -8.06 -12.55 2.47
C ARG A 149 -7.08 -13.63 2.01
N LYS A 150 -6.74 -13.70 0.72
CA LYS A 150 -5.74 -14.65 0.17
C LYS A 150 -4.33 -14.28 0.60
N CYS A 151 -4.02 -12.99 0.62
CA CYS A 151 -2.69 -12.47 0.97
C CYS A 151 -2.80 -11.30 1.97
N PRO A 152 -2.82 -11.56 3.29
CA PRO A 152 -3.08 -10.54 4.30
C PRO A 152 -1.82 -9.74 4.67
N THR A 153 -1.20 -9.07 3.71
CA THR A 153 -0.11 -8.09 3.94
C THR A 153 -0.60 -6.88 4.74
N ALA A 154 0.31 -6.06 5.27
CA ALA A 154 0.00 -4.78 5.94
C ALA A 154 -0.93 -3.91 5.08
N LYS A 155 -0.57 -3.71 3.81
CA LYS A 155 -1.36 -3.00 2.78
C LYS A 155 -2.78 -3.55 2.67
N ASN A 156 -2.90 -4.87 2.54
CA ASN A 156 -4.19 -5.54 2.33
C ASN A 156 -5.07 -5.58 3.59
N ARG A 157 -4.47 -5.68 4.79
CA ARG A 157 -5.20 -5.52 6.06
C ARG A 157 -5.72 -4.09 6.24
N TRP A 158 -4.91 -3.09 5.90
CA TRP A 158 -5.32 -1.69 5.94
C TRP A 158 -6.52 -1.44 5.04
N ILE A 159 -6.45 -1.86 3.78
CA ILE A 159 -7.56 -1.73 2.82
C ILE A 159 -8.82 -2.42 3.33
N ALA A 160 -8.72 -3.66 3.82
CA ALA A 160 -9.86 -4.36 4.41
C ALA A 160 -10.44 -3.62 5.63
N SER A 161 -9.61 -3.03 6.49
CA SER A 161 -10.06 -2.24 7.65
C SER A 161 -10.74 -0.92 7.27
N VAL A 162 -10.27 -0.26 6.19
CA VAL A 162 -10.88 0.95 5.62
C VAL A 162 -12.23 0.64 4.99
N LEU A 163 -12.35 -0.50 4.30
CA LEU A 163 -13.61 -1.05 3.75
C LEU A 163 -14.52 -1.69 4.83
N GLY A 164 -14.37 -1.31 6.09
CA GLY A 164 -15.24 -1.74 7.19
C GLY A 164 -15.23 -3.23 7.52
N TYR A 165 -14.34 -4.03 6.92
CA TYR A 165 -14.32 -5.48 7.10
C TYR A 165 -13.79 -5.87 8.49
N LYS A 166 -14.72 -5.96 9.44
CA LYS A 166 -14.50 -6.71 10.68
C LYS A 166 -14.30 -8.18 10.29
N PRO A 167 -13.18 -8.82 10.65
CA PRO A 167 -13.11 -10.27 10.56
C PRO A 167 -14.21 -10.85 11.47
N TYR A 168 -14.96 -11.82 10.96
CA TYR A 168 -15.94 -12.55 11.76
C TYR A 168 -15.19 -13.36 12.84
N TYR A 169 -15.02 -12.74 14.01
CA TYR A 169 -14.84 -13.48 15.24
C TYR A 169 -16.12 -14.29 15.47
N ASN A 170 -16.03 -15.61 15.33
CA ASN A 170 -17.09 -16.50 15.76
C ASN A 170 -17.21 -16.40 17.29
N SER A 171 -18.28 -15.74 17.74
CA SER A 171 -18.77 -15.69 19.12
C SER A 171 -19.50 -16.98 19.49
#